data_AF-A0A917YIE3-F1
#
_entry.id   AF-A0A917YIE3-F1
#
_cell.length_a   1.000
_cell.length_b   1.000
_cell.length_c   1.000
_cell.angle_alpha   90.00
_cell.angle_beta   90.00
_cell.angle_gamma   90.00
#
_symmetry.space_group_name_H-M   'P 1'
#
loop_
_entity.id
_entity.type
_entity.pdbx_description
1 polymer ?
#
loop_
_entity_poly.entity_id
_entity_poly.type
_entity_poly.pdbx_seq_one_letter_code
_entity_poly.pdbx_strand_id
1 'polypeptide(L)'
;MLNRVKERFALHELWVLDKSESFPFFAPIFVFTFWIWSLPLLPILIFYSFLMVTFPLLTFLPSIVLGMALAFFVAPWFFRWFFISVGLRFGKNGMASEKRKEIEKRLMQ
;
A
#
# COMPACT_ATOMS: atom_id res chain seq x y z
N MET A 1 -11.20 -15.99 -7.58
CA MET A 1 -9.79 -15.56 -7.66
C MET A 1 -9.52 -14.31 -6.84
N LEU A 2 -10.38 -13.27 -6.94
CA LEU A 2 -10.24 -12.01 -6.20
C LEU A 2 -10.21 -12.18 -4.66
N ASN A 3 -11.04 -13.05 -4.08
CA ASN A 3 -11.05 -13.29 -2.63
C ASN A 3 -9.71 -13.85 -2.12
N ARG A 4 -9.11 -14.77 -2.88
CA ARG A 4 -7.80 -15.36 -2.55
C ARG A 4 -6.67 -14.33 -2.55
N VAL A 5 -6.76 -13.30 -3.41
CA VAL A 5 -5.79 -12.19 -3.46
C VAL A 5 -5.98 -11.27 -2.25
N LYS A 6 -7.23 -10.94 -1.90
CA LYS A 6 -7.56 -10.13 -0.72
C LYS A 6 -7.08 -10.81 0.57
N GLU A 7 -7.32 -12.11 0.72
CA GLU A 7 -6.83 -12.91 1.86
C GLU A 7 -5.30 -12.89 1.95
N ARG A 8 -4.60 -13.14 0.84
CA ARG A 8 -3.13 -13.12 0.83
C ARG A 8 -2.56 -11.74 1.14
N PHE A 9 -3.21 -10.68 0.69
CA PHE A 9 -2.83 -9.32 1.04
C PHE A 9 -3.03 -9.06 2.54
N ALA A 10 -4.16 -9.46 3.12
CA ALA A 10 -4.43 -9.31 4.55
C ALA A 10 -3.45 -10.12 5.42
N LEU A 11 -3.09 -11.34 5.01
CA LEU A 11 -2.04 -12.14 5.67
C LEU A 11 -0.66 -11.46 5.58
N HIS A 12 -0.35 -10.83 4.46
CA HIS A 12 0.88 -10.05 4.32
C HIS A 12 0.85 -8.78 5.19
N GLU A 13 -0.29 -8.10 5.33
CA GLU A 13 -0.46 -6.97 6.26
C GLU A 13 -0.20 -7.40 7.72
N LEU A 14 -0.72 -8.56 8.15
CA LEU A 14 -0.43 -9.12 9.47
C LEU A 14 1.06 -9.43 9.66
N TRP A 15 1.67 -10.08 8.67
CA TRP A 15 3.10 -10.39 8.72
C TRP A 15 3.96 -9.13 8.83
N VAL A 16 3.62 -8.06 8.09
CA VAL A 16 4.31 -6.76 8.18
C VAL A 16 4.15 -6.16 9.58
N LEU A 17 2.97 -6.24 10.19
CA LEU A 17 2.74 -5.78 11.56
C LEU A 17 3.57 -6.57 12.57
N ASP A 18 3.48 -7.91 12.56
CA ASP A 18 4.21 -8.76 13.51
C ASP A 18 5.73 -8.55 13.41
N LYS A 19 6.26 -8.37 12.19
CA LYS A 19 7.68 -8.05 11.96
C LYS A 19 8.05 -6.64 12.38
N SER A 20 7.17 -5.66 12.17
CA SER A 20 7.38 -4.28 12.60
C SER A 20 7.33 -4.14 14.12
N GLU A 21 6.50 -4.93 14.81
CA GLU A 21 6.47 -5.00 16.28
C GLU A 21 7.72 -5.68 16.84
N SER A 22 8.17 -6.76 16.21
CA SER A 22 9.41 -7.47 16.61
C SER A 22 10.68 -6.66 16.34
N PHE A 23 10.69 -5.87 15.25
CA PHE A 23 11.83 -5.08 14.81
C PHE A 23 11.40 -3.65 14.42
N PRO A 24 11.12 -2.77 15.40
CA PRO A 24 10.59 -1.42 15.15
C PRO A 24 11.51 -0.55 14.29
N PHE A 25 12.83 -0.74 14.40
CA PHE A 25 13.79 -0.01 13.59
C PHE A 25 13.63 -0.30 12.08
N PHE A 26 13.30 -1.54 11.70
CA PHE A 26 13.13 -1.96 10.32
C PHE A 26 11.69 -1.83 9.81
N ALA A 27 10.76 -1.32 10.61
CA ALA A 27 9.34 -1.18 10.26
C ALA A 27 9.08 -0.51 8.89
N PRO A 28 9.77 0.58 8.50
CA PRO A 28 9.55 1.17 7.17
C PRO A 28 9.93 0.23 6.02
N ILE A 29 10.98 -0.59 6.20
CA ILE A 29 11.41 -1.56 5.18
C ILE A 29 10.36 -2.64 4.99
N PHE A 30 9.72 -3.09 6.06
CA PHE A 30 8.59 -4.02 5.95
C PHE A 30 7.38 -3.37 5.27
N VAL A 31 7.10 -2.08 5.50
CA VAL A 31 6.05 -1.37 4.74
C VAL A 31 6.40 -1.29 3.25
N PHE A 32 7.68 -1.19 2.89
CA PHE A 32 8.09 -1.22 1.48
C PHE A 32 7.76 -2.54 0.78
N THR A 33 7.61 -3.66 1.48
CA THR A 33 7.24 -4.93 0.83
C THR A 33 5.85 -4.89 0.21
N PHE A 34 4.97 -3.97 0.64
CA PHE A 34 3.66 -3.80 0.00
C PHE A 34 3.75 -3.41 -1.48
N TRP A 35 4.83 -2.78 -1.92
CA TRP A 35 5.04 -2.42 -3.33
C TRP A 35 5.17 -3.64 -4.24
N ILE A 36 5.42 -4.84 -3.70
CA ILE A 36 5.40 -6.06 -4.53
C ILE A 36 4.02 -6.30 -5.16
N TRP A 37 2.96 -5.83 -4.49
CA TRP A 37 1.59 -5.94 -4.99
C TRP A 37 1.27 -4.97 -6.12
N SER A 38 2.14 -3.97 -6.39
CA SER A 38 2.01 -3.11 -7.57
C SER A 38 2.73 -3.65 -8.80
N LEU A 39 3.51 -4.75 -8.70
CA LEU A 39 4.17 -5.36 -9.87
C LEU A 39 3.20 -5.71 -11.02
N PRO A 40 2.00 -6.27 -10.76
CA PRO A 40 1.04 -6.55 -11.83
C PRO A 40 0.55 -5.30 -12.58
N LEU A 41 0.70 -4.10 -12.00
CA LEU A 41 0.34 -2.83 -12.65
C LEU A 41 1.45 -2.32 -13.57
N LEU A 42 2.67 -2.86 -13.50
CA LEU A 42 3.81 -2.40 -14.33
C LEU A 42 3.53 -2.46 -15.84
N PRO A 43 2.98 -3.55 -16.42
CA PRO A 43 2.71 -3.59 -17.86
C PRO A 43 1.73 -2.48 -18.30
N ILE A 44 0.74 -2.18 -17.46
CA ILE A 44 -0.25 -1.12 -17.70
C ILE A 44 0.44 0.24 -17.65
N LEU A 45 1.30 0.48 -16.65
CA LEU A 45 2.07 1.71 -16.54
C LEU A 45 3.02 1.92 -17.73
N ILE A 46 3.68 0.85 -18.20
CA ILE A 46 4.57 0.89 -19.37
C ILE A 46 3.76 1.23 -20.63
N PHE A 47 2.62 0.56 -20.83
CA PHE A 47 1.74 0.84 -21.97
C PHE A 47 1.20 2.28 -21.93
N TYR A 48 0.80 2.75 -20.75
CA TYR A 48 0.33 4.12 -20.57
C TYR A 48 1.43 5.15 -20.84
N SER A 49 2.66 4.86 -20.41
CA SER A 49 3.84 5.70 -20.69
C SER A 49 4.11 5.78 -22.19
N PHE A 50 3.94 4.67 -22.93
CA PHE A 50 4.04 4.67 -24.38
C PHE A 50 2.96 5.54 -25.05
N LEU A 51 1.72 5.48 -24.56
CA LEU A 51 0.64 6.36 -25.03
C LEU A 51 0.93 7.83 -24.74
N MET A 52 1.53 8.16 -23.59
CA MET A 52 1.93 9.53 -23.26
C MET A 52 2.94 10.08 -24.26
N VAL A 53 3.94 9.27 -24.62
CA VAL A 53 4.97 9.67 -25.59
C VAL A 53 4.38 9.82 -26.99
N THR A 54 3.46 8.93 -27.39
CA THR A 54 2.91 8.90 -28.74
C THR A 54 1.80 9.94 -28.95
N PHE A 55 0.96 10.19 -27.94
CA PHE A 55 -0.19 11.10 -28.00
C PHE A 55 -0.27 12.00 -26.76
N PRO A 56 0.64 12.98 -26.62
CA PRO A 56 0.77 13.78 -25.39
C PRO A 56 -0.46 14.64 -25.09
N LEU A 57 -1.09 15.23 -26.12
CA LEU A 57 -2.30 16.05 -25.95
C LEU A 57 -3.52 15.23 -25.51
N LEU A 58 -3.66 14.00 -26.02
CA LEU A 58 -4.76 13.10 -25.68
C LEU A 58 -4.64 12.56 -24.26
N THR A 59 -3.40 12.31 -23.81
CA THR A 59 -3.12 11.71 -22.51
C THR A 59 -3.01 12.73 -21.38
N PHE A 60 -2.81 14.02 -21.66
CA PHE A 60 -2.62 15.07 -20.65
C PHE A 60 -3.70 15.11 -19.56
N LEU A 61 -4.97 15.31 -19.93
CA LEU A 61 -6.09 15.34 -18.97
C LEU A 61 -6.26 14.01 -18.22
N PRO A 62 -6.30 12.84 -18.91
CA PRO A 62 -6.34 11.55 -18.23
C PRO A 62 -5.21 11.35 -17.22
N SER A 63 -4.00 11.86 -17.49
CA SER A 63 -2.83 11.73 -16.63
C SER A 63 -2.98 12.48 -15.33
N ILE A 64 -3.50 13.72 -15.41
CA ILE A 64 -3.79 14.54 -14.24
C ILE A 64 -4.84 13.87 -13.37
N VAL A 65 -5.93 13.39 -13.98
CA VAL A 65 -7.02 12.72 -13.26
C VAL A 65 -6.53 11.43 -12.59
N LEU A 66 -5.76 10.60 -13.31
CA LEU A 66 -5.15 9.38 -12.77
C LEU A 66 -4.18 9.70 -11.62
N GLY A 67 -3.31 10.69 -11.80
CA GLY A 67 -2.36 11.12 -10.78
C GLY A 67 -3.05 11.62 -9.51
N MET A 68 -4.10 12.44 -9.65
CA MET A 68 -4.89 12.91 -8.52
C MET A 68 -5.63 11.77 -7.82
N ALA A 69 -6.26 10.86 -8.58
CA ALA A 69 -6.94 9.71 -8.00
C ALA A 69 -5.96 8.81 -7.23
N LEU A 70 -4.81 8.49 -7.83
CA LEU A 70 -3.76 7.70 -7.18
C LEU A 70 -3.27 8.40 -5.91
N ALA A 71 -2.98 9.70 -5.96
CA ALA A 71 -2.56 10.44 -4.77
C ALA A 71 -3.64 10.41 -3.67
N PHE A 72 -4.91 10.61 -4.02
CA PHE A 72 -6.01 10.63 -3.07
C PHE A 72 -6.22 9.29 -2.35
N PHE A 73 -6.03 8.16 -3.04
CA PHE A 73 -6.20 6.83 -2.42
C PHE A 73 -4.91 6.30 -1.78
N VAL A 74 -3.75 6.49 -2.42
CA VAL A 74 -2.47 5.92 -1.99
C VAL A 74 -1.86 6.75 -0.87
N ALA A 75 -1.97 8.08 -0.88
CA ALA A 75 -1.33 8.92 0.14
C ALA A 75 -1.89 8.65 1.55
N PRO A 76 -3.22 8.63 1.81
CA PRO A 76 -3.73 8.33 3.14
C PRO A 76 -3.32 6.93 3.62
N TRP A 77 -3.31 5.95 2.73
CA TRP A 77 -2.87 4.59 3.03
C TRP A 77 -1.37 4.55 3.40
N PHE A 78 -0.52 5.22 2.63
CA PHE A 78 0.93 5.30 2.87
C PHE A 78 1.23 6.01 4.19
N PHE A 79 0.61 7.17 4.44
CA PHE A 79 0.80 7.91 5.68
C PHE A 79 0.35 7.09 6.89
N ARG A 80 -0.77 6.35 6.80
CA ARG A 80 -1.21 5.48 7.89
C ARG A 80 -0.15 4.45 8.27
N TRP A 81 0.45 3.77 7.29
CA TRP A 81 1.52 2.81 7.55
C TRP A 81 2.80 3.46 8.04
N PHE A 82 3.16 4.62 7.50
CA PHE A 82 4.29 5.42 7.98
C PHE A 82 4.13 5.78 9.46
N PHE A 83 2.95 6.27 9.86
CA PHE A 83 2.66 6.60 11.26
C PHE A 83 2.65 5.38 12.18
N ILE A 84 2.20 4.21 11.70
CA ILE A 84 2.33 2.96 12.45
C ILE A 84 3.81 2.62 12.67
N SER A 85 4.64 2.65 11.61
CA SER A 85 6.08 2.37 11.71
C SER A 85 6.80 3.35 12.64
N VAL A 86 6.49 4.64 12.54
CA VAL A 86 7.06 5.67 13.43
C VAL A 86 6.56 5.47 14.86
N GLY A 87 5.26 5.23 15.05
CA GLY A 87 4.66 4.97 16.37
C GLY A 87 5.32 3.80 17.09
N LEU A 88 5.56 2.69 16.38
CA LEU A 88 6.24 1.51 16.91
C LEU A 88 7.67 1.82 17.39
N ARG A 89 8.42 2.67 16.67
CA ARG A 89 9.77 3.11 17.10
C ARG A 89 9.76 3.91 18.41
N PHE A 90 8.69 4.66 18.66
CA PHE A 90 8.50 5.44 19.87
C PHE A 90 7.72 4.67 20.97
N GLY A 91 7.50 3.36 20.81
CA GLY A 91 6.78 2.51 21.77
C GLY A 91 5.26 2.75 21.80
N LYS A 92 4.71 3.49 20.83
CA LYS A 92 3.27 3.76 20.70
C LYS A 92 2.61 2.70 19.82
N ASN A 93 2.08 1.66 20.47
CA ASN A 93 1.47 0.51 19.79
C ASN A 93 -0.04 0.68 19.50
N GLY A 94 -0.65 1.81 19.89
CA GLY A 94 -2.09 2.03 19.74
C GLY A 94 -2.58 1.85 18.29
N MET A 95 -1.96 2.55 17.34
CA MET A 95 -2.32 2.46 15.92
C MET A 95 -2.02 1.09 15.30
N ALA A 96 -0.96 0.41 15.75
CA ALA A 96 -0.64 -0.95 15.31
C ALA A 96 -1.73 -1.95 15.77
N SER A 97 -2.15 -1.84 17.03
CA SER A 97 -3.19 -2.70 17.61
C SER A 97 -4.56 -2.51 16.97
N GLU A 98 -4.93 -1.25 16.65
CA GLU A 98 -6.18 -0.93 15.97
C GLU A 98 -6.18 -1.50 14.54
N LYS A 99 -5.05 -1.33 13.83
CA LYS A 99 -4.85 -1.88 12.50
C LYS A 99 -4.89 -3.41 12.50
N ARG A 100 -4.34 -4.08 13.53
CA ARG A 100 -4.41 -5.54 13.68
C ARG A 100 -5.85 -6.03 13.80
N LYS A 101 -6.66 -5.40 14.66
CA LYS A 101 -8.10 -5.71 14.80
C LYS A 101 -8.87 -5.49 13.50
N GLU A 102 -8.54 -4.44 12.75
CA GLU A 102 -9.14 -4.18 11.43
C GLU A 102 -8.85 -5.33 10.46
N ILE A 103 -7.61 -5.84 10.43
CA ILE A 103 -7.21 -6.92 9.52
C ILE A 103 -7.82 -8.26 9.94
N GLU A 104 -7.80 -8.58 11.24
CA GLU A 104 -8.43 -9.79 11.78
C GLU A 104 -9.92 -9.83 11.43
N LYS A 105 -10.62 -8.69 11.56
CA LYS A 105 -12.03 -8.59 11.16
C LYS A 105 -12.26 -8.84 9.67
N ARG A 106 -11.32 -8.43 8.80
CA ARG A 106 -11.38 -8.67 7.35
C ARG A 106 -11.10 -10.11 6.96
N LEU A 107 -10.31 -10.83 7.76
CA LEU A 107 -10.00 -12.25 7.55
C LEU A 107 -11.11 -13.19 8.05
N MET A 108 -11.96 -12.72 8.96
CA MET A 108 -13.13 -13.45 9.48
C MET A 108 -14.41 -13.25 8.64
N GLN A 109 -14.38 -12.36 7.63
CA GLN A 109 -15.48 -12.09 6.69
C GLN A 109 -15.31 -12.87 5.39
#